data_AF-K9ADR0-F1
#
_entry.id   AF-K9ADR0-F1
#
_cell.length_a   1.000
_cell.length_b   1.000
_cell.length_c   1.000
_cell.angle_alpha   90.00
_cell.angle_beta   90.00
_cell.angle_gamma   90.00
#
_symmetry.space_group_name_H-M   'P 1'
#
loop_
_entity.id
_entity.type
_entity.pdbx_description
1 polymer ?
#
loop_
_entity_poly.entity_id
_entity_poly.type
_entity_poly.pdbx_seq_one_letter_code
_entity_poly.pdbx_strand_id
1 'polypeptide(L)'
;MRVLYQFPLSHYCEKARWLLDHKELDYVAHNLIPGFHRAFAQLKTGQNLLPILKDDHRWIAESTKIALYLDDTYPEHALLRRDEQLRQQTLKIDSLADELGVHVRRWALAHTLAHGDHALEIMMGEQGYLRQFEKISKPFLKTLVKKNYKLEGEVVSQSKERMDELISELNQYLIENQARYMVGDRLSLADISVCSMLAPLLEIKGTPWEPEEDEEVSPEWSNYQKSLLDLPLGQYVLRIYQTERNARVDWRGI
;
A
#
# COMPACT_ATOMS: atom_id res chain seq x y z
N MET A 1 12.54 12.82 -16.09
CA MET A 1 12.08 13.09 -14.69
C MET A 1 10.98 12.12 -14.32
N ARG A 2 11.11 11.45 -13.17
CA ARG A 2 10.14 10.44 -12.71
C ARG A 2 8.94 11.08 -12.05
N VAL A 3 7.75 10.63 -12.42
CA VAL A 3 6.49 11.03 -11.80
C VAL A 3 5.73 9.79 -11.40
N LEU A 4 5.46 9.65 -10.11
CA LEU A 4 4.61 8.59 -9.58
C LEU A 4 3.19 9.12 -9.40
N TYR A 5 2.29 8.68 -10.26
CA TYR A 5 0.86 8.96 -10.14
C TYR A 5 0.24 8.04 -9.09
N GLN A 6 -0.38 8.63 -8.08
CA GLN A 6 -0.68 7.91 -6.84
C GLN A 6 -1.97 8.35 -6.14
N PHE A 7 -2.40 7.52 -5.18
CA PHE A 7 -3.30 7.93 -4.11
C PHE A 7 -2.56 7.82 -2.78
N PRO A 8 -2.57 8.86 -1.94
CA PRO A 8 -1.91 8.86 -0.63
C PRO A 8 -2.14 7.58 0.18
N LEU A 9 -3.42 7.24 0.42
CA LEU A 9 -3.86 6.09 1.22
C LEU A 9 -3.68 4.71 0.57
N SER A 10 -3.25 4.64 -0.69
CA SER A 10 -3.08 3.35 -1.36
C SER A 10 -1.78 2.69 -0.93
N HIS A 11 -1.86 1.54 -0.26
CA HIS A 11 -0.68 0.74 0.09
C HIS A 11 0.09 0.22 -1.13
N TYR A 12 -0.55 0.06 -2.29
CA TYR A 12 0.18 -0.22 -3.53
C TYR A 12 0.99 0.99 -4.01
N CYS A 13 0.48 2.21 -3.77
CA CYS A 13 1.25 3.42 -4.02
C CYS A 13 2.35 3.61 -2.99
N GLU A 14 2.14 3.22 -1.74
CA GLU A 14 3.20 3.16 -0.72
C GLU A 14 4.32 2.21 -1.12
N LYS A 15 3.97 1.00 -1.57
CA LYS A 15 4.92 0.05 -2.18
C LYS A 15 5.72 0.77 -3.27
N ALA A 16 5.08 1.39 -4.26
CA ALA A 16 5.80 2.08 -5.33
C ALA A 16 6.67 3.27 -4.89
N ARG A 17 6.22 4.08 -3.91
CA ARG A 17 7.04 5.14 -3.30
C ARG A 17 8.29 4.54 -2.67
N TRP A 18 8.11 3.51 -1.86
CA TRP A 18 9.22 2.83 -1.17
C TRP A 18 10.19 2.17 -2.14
N LEU A 19 9.70 1.59 -3.26
CA LEU A 19 10.58 1.11 -4.32
C LEU A 19 11.47 2.24 -4.85
N LEU A 20 10.91 3.40 -5.20
CA LEU A 20 11.69 4.54 -5.71
C LEU A 20 12.66 5.09 -4.66
N ASP A 21 12.21 5.19 -3.40
CA ASP A 21 13.01 5.65 -2.27
C ASP A 21 14.21 4.72 -2.01
N HIS A 22 13.98 3.40 -2.00
CA HIS A 22 15.04 2.40 -1.81
C HIS A 22 16.05 2.39 -2.96
N LYS A 23 15.60 2.66 -4.19
CA LYS A 23 16.46 2.82 -5.38
C LYS A 23 17.19 4.16 -5.40
N GLU A 24 16.95 5.00 -4.38
CA GLU A 24 17.54 6.32 -4.24
C GLU A 24 17.25 7.27 -5.43
N LEU A 25 16.09 7.09 -6.07
CA LEU A 25 15.72 7.84 -7.26
C LEU A 25 14.90 9.09 -6.90
N ASP A 26 15.26 10.22 -7.51
CA ASP A 26 14.44 11.42 -7.42
C ASP A 26 13.17 11.26 -8.27
N TYR A 27 12.02 11.59 -7.67
CA TYR A 27 10.72 11.56 -8.32
C TYR A 27 9.74 12.57 -7.71
N VAL A 28 8.68 12.88 -8.44
CA VAL A 28 7.55 13.67 -7.96
C VAL A 28 6.36 12.75 -7.72
N ALA A 29 5.77 12.78 -6.53
CA ALA A 29 4.52 12.10 -6.26
C ALA A 29 3.34 13.00 -6.70
N HIS A 30 2.57 12.55 -7.68
CA HIS A 30 1.44 13.31 -8.23
C HIS A 30 0.12 12.65 -7.85
N ASN A 31 -0.63 13.29 -6.95
CA ASN A 31 -1.92 12.78 -6.51
C ASN A 31 -2.96 12.93 -7.60
N LEU A 32 -3.68 11.84 -7.88
CA LEU A 32 -4.86 11.87 -8.72
C LEU A 32 -6.11 11.75 -7.87
N ILE A 33 -7.25 12.08 -8.48
CA ILE A 33 -8.55 12.03 -7.81
C ILE A 33 -9.24 10.69 -8.10
N PRO A 34 -9.70 9.94 -7.08
CA PRO A 34 -10.52 8.74 -7.27
C PRO A 34 -11.72 8.97 -8.19
N GLY A 35 -12.01 8.01 -9.07
CA GLY A 35 -12.98 8.16 -10.15
C GLY A 35 -12.46 8.93 -11.37
N PHE A 36 -11.99 10.17 -11.20
CA PHE A 36 -11.55 11.04 -12.31
C PHE A 36 -10.23 10.57 -12.97
N HIS A 37 -9.35 9.93 -12.21
CA HIS A 37 -8.10 9.35 -12.72
C HIS A 37 -8.29 8.28 -13.81
N ARG A 38 -9.46 7.63 -13.88
CA ARG A 38 -9.66 6.43 -14.72
C ARG A 38 -9.39 6.69 -16.19
N ALA A 39 -9.91 7.79 -16.75
CA ALA A 39 -9.68 8.14 -18.14
C ALA A 39 -8.19 8.37 -18.45
N PHE A 40 -7.47 9.06 -17.55
CA PHE A 40 -6.03 9.25 -17.65
C PHE A 40 -5.27 7.92 -17.56
N ALA A 41 -5.56 7.09 -16.56
CA ALA A 41 -4.92 5.80 -16.35
C ALA A 41 -5.13 4.88 -17.56
N GLN A 42 -6.37 4.79 -18.06
CA GLN A 42 -6.72 3.96 -19.21
C GLN A 42 -5.97 4.40 -20.46
N LEU A 43 -5.91 5.71 -20.72
CA LEU A 43 -5.20 6.28 -21.87
C LEU A 43 -3.69 5.99 -21.82
N LYS A 44 -3.08 6.02 -20.63
CA LYS A 44 -1.63 5.87 -20.49
C LYS A 44 -1.15 4.43 -20.34
N THR A 45 -1.98 3.56 -19.79
CA THR A 45 -1.55 2.22 -19.35
C THR A 45 -2.47 1.08 -19.76
N GLY A 46 -3.64 1.37 -20.33
CA GLY A 46 -4.64 0.36 -20.66
C GLY A 46 -5.41 -0.19 -19.45
N GLN A 47 -5.18 0.34 -18.25
CA GLN A 47 -5.89 -0.03 -17.02
C GLN A 47 -6.39 1.18 -16.23
N ASN A 48 -7.20 0.94 -15.20
CA ASN A 48 -7.85 1.98 -14.39
C ASN A 48 -7.28 2.08 -12.96
N LEU A 49 -6.08 1.57 -12.71
CA LEU A 49 -5.51 1.41 -11.38
C LEU A 49 -4.21 2.19 -11.22
N LEU A 50 -3.91 2.55 -9.97
CA LEU A 50 -2.64 3.13 -9.51
C LEU A 50 -1.92 2.12 -8.60
N PRO A 51 -0.59 2.20 -8.44
CA PRO A 51 0.32 3.24 -8.94
C PRO A 51 0.60 3.18 -10.45
N ILE A 52 0.98 4.33 -11.01
CA ILE A 52 1.56 4.45 -12.36
C ILE A 52 2.85 5.26 -12.27
N LEU A 53 3.97 4.68 -12.70
CA LEU A 53 5.23 5.39 -12.86
C LEU A 53 5.35 5.89 -14.30
N LYS A 54 5.56 7.18 -14.46
CA LYS A 54 6.09 7.77 -15.68
C LYS A 54 7.59 7.99 -15.50
N ASP A 55 8.40 7.31 -16.29
CA ASP A 55 9.84 7.51 -16.35
C ASP A 55 10.23 7.91 -17.77
N ASP A 56 10.52 9.20 -17.95
CA ASP A 56 10.66 9.87 -19.25
C ASP A 56 9.50 9.59 -20.22
N HIS A 57 9.73 8.73 -21.21
CA HIS A 57 8.74 8.35 -22.23
C HIS A 57 7.97 7.07 -21.88
N ARG A 58 8.38 6.34 -20.84
CA ARG A 58 7.79 5.07 -20.44
C ARG A 58 6.69 5.26 -19.40
N TRP A 59 5.63 4.47 -19.53
CA TRP A 59 4.52 4.39 -18.59
C TRP A 59 4.43 2.96 -18.06
N ILE A 60 4.64 2.79 -16.77
CA ILE A 60 4.65 1.48 -16.10
C ILE A 60 3.54 1.48 -15.06
N ALA A 61 2.63 0.53 -15.19
CA ALA A 61 1.49 0.33 -14.30
C ALA A 61 1.71 -0.94 -13.47
N GLU A 62 1.09 -1.00 -12.29
CA GLU A 62 1.24 -2.09 -11.30
C GLU A 62 2.57 -2.04 -10.54
N SER A 63 2.50 -2.14 -9.22
CA SER A 63 3.65 -1.99 -8.31
C SER A 63 4.76 -3.03 -8.56
N THR A 64 4.41 -4.27 -8.90
CA THR A 64 5.40 -5.32 -9.21
C THR A 64 6.10 -5.08 -10.55
N LYS A 65 5.36 -4.64 -11.58
CA LYS A 65 5.97 -4.27 -12.86
C LYS A 65 6.86 -3.04 -12.73
N ILE A 66 6.48 -2.08 -11.87
CA ILE A 66 7.35 -0.97 -11.48
C ILE A 66 8.64 -1.50 -10.86
N ALA A 67 8.58 -2.43 -9.89
CA ALA A 67 9.77 -3.02 -9.29
C ALA A 67 10.70 -3.68 -10.32
N LEU A 68 10.13 -4.49 -11.22
CA LEU A 68 10.87 -5.17 -12.29
C LEU A 68 11.52 -4.17 -13.26
N TYR A 69 10.80 -3.13 -13.65
CA TYR A 69 11.32 -2.07 -14.51
C TYR A 69 12.48 -1.31 -13.84
N LEU A 70 12.33 -0.99 -12.55
CA LEU A 70 13.36 -0.25 -11.80
C LEU A 70 14.64 -1.08 -11.64
N ASP A 71 14.53 -2.38 -11.39
CA ASP A 71 15.70 -3.27 -11.31
C ASP A 71 16.41 -3.47 -12.66
N ASP A 72 15.65 -3.53 -13.76
CA ASP A 72 16.22 -3.60 -15.12
C ASP A 72 16.92 -2.30 -15.53
N THR A 73 16.35 -1.15 -15.18
CA THR A 73 16.83 0.16 -15.63
C THR A 73 17.91 0.75 -14.71
N TYR A 74 17.81 0.50 -13.40
CA TYR A 74 18.70 1.05 -12.37
C TYR A 74 19.23 -0.10 -11.53
N PRO A 75 20.41 -0.70 -11.83
CA PRO A 75 20.84 -1.94 -11.19
C PRO A 75 21.32 -1.78 -9.73
N GLU A 76 21.60 -0.55 -9.27
CA GLU A 76 21.98 -0.27 -7.89
C GLU A 76 20.81 -0.50 -6.92
N HIS A 77 21.07 -0.90 -5.68
CA HIS A 77 20.03 -1.23 -4.69
C HIS A 77 18.97 -2.22 -5.24
N ALA A 78 19.42 -3.34 -5.78
CA ALA A 78 18.54 -4.32 -6.44
C ALA A 78 17.46 -4.87 -5.49
N LEU A 79 16.20 -4.75 -5.93
CA LEU A 79 14.99 -5.21 -5.24
C LEU A 79 14.83 -6.73 -5.28
N LEU A 80 15.35 -7.36 -6.35
CA LEU A 80 15.38 -8.79 -6.56
C LEU A 80 16.81 -9.30 -6.52
N ARG A 81 17.01 -10.49 -5.93
CA ARG A 81 18.32 -11.15 -5.93
C ARG A 81 18.65 -11.71 -7.32
N ARG A 82 19.97 -11.82 -7.59
CA ARG A 82 20.49 -12.50 -8.79
C ARG A 82 20.41 -14.01 -8.67
N ASP A 83 20.49 -14.53 -7.44
CA ASP A 83 20.22 -15.93 -7.17
C ASP A 83 18.77 -16.25 -7.53
N GLU A 84 18.58 -17.27 -8.35
CA GLU A 84 17.28 -17.59 -8.94
C GLU A 84 16.29 -18.10 -7.89
N GLN A 85 16.74 -18.86 -6.89
CA GLN A 85 15.86 -19.36 -5.85
C GLN A 85 15.33 -18.22 -4.98
N LEU A 86 16.22 -17.32 -4.56
CA LEU A 86 15.83 -16.13 -3.81
C LEU A 86 14.93 -15.22 -4.65
N ARG A 87 15.22 -15.05 -5.95
CA ARG A 87 14.39 -14.26 -6.87
C ARG A 87 12.96 -14.79 -6.95
N GLN A 88 12.80 -16.10 -7.15
CA GLN A 88 11.48 -16.73 -7.24
C GLN A 88 10.72 -16.65 -5.91
N GLN A 89 11.41 -16.84 -4.78
CA GLN A 89 10.79 -16.68 -3.47
C GLN A 89 10.33 -15.23 -3.24
N THR A 90 11.13 -14.23 -3.63
CA THR A 90 10.75 -12.82 -3.54
C THR A 90 9.48 -12.54 -4.35
N LEU A 91 9.40 -13.01 -5.60
CA LEU A 91 8.21 -12.82 -6.44
C LEU A 91 6.98 -13.57 -5.93
N LYS A 92 7.17 -14.74 -5.30
CA LYS A 92 6.08 -15.47 -4.64
C LYS A 92 5.50 -14.68 -3.47
N ILE A 93 6.36 -14.19 -2.58
CA ILE A 93 5.94 -13.39 -1.41
C ILE A 93 5.30 -12.07 -1.86
N ASP A 94 5.86 -11.44 -2.90
CA ASP A 94 5.29 -10.25 -3.53
C ASP A 94 3.85 -10.49 -4.03
N SER A 95 3.59 -11.62 -4.69
CA SER A 95 2.26 -12.01 -5.14
C SER A 95 1.29 -12.26 -3.98
N LEU A 96 1.75 -12.93 -2.90
CA LEU A 96 0.93 -13.15 -1.70
C LEU A 96 0.59 -11.83 -1.00
N ALA A 97 1.55 -10.91 -0.93
CA ALA A 97 1.34 -9.58 -0.38
C ALA A 97 0.34 -8.77 -1.22
N ASP A 98 0.46 -8.81 -2.56
CA ASP A 98 -0.48 -8.11 -3.44
C ASP A 98 -1.91 -8.66 -3.30
N GLU A 99 -2.09 -9.96 -3.08
CA GLU A 99 -3.38 -10.56 -2.72
C GLU A 99 -3.87 -10.05 -1.36
N LEU A 100 -3.01 -10.09 -0.33
CA LEU A 100 -3.31 -9.60 1.01
C LEU A 100 -3.80 -8.14 0.97
N GLY A 101 -3.14 -7.28 0.19
CA GLY A 101 -3.55 -5.87 0.01
C GLY A 101 -5.00 -5.69 -0.43
N VAL A 102 -5.53 -6.59 -1.28
CA VAL A 102 -6.93 -6.54 -1.72
C VAL A 102 -7.87 -6.68 -0.53
N HIS A 103 -7.56 -7.60 0.37
CA HIS A 103 -8.37 -7.89 1.54
C HIS A 103 -8.17 -6.87 2.64
N VAL A 104 -6.93 -6.45 2.90
CA VAL A 104 -6.61 -5.35 3.84
C VAL A 104 -7.39 -4.09 3.46
N ARG A 105 -7.33 -3.68 2.18
CA ARG A 105 -8.08 -2.50 1.70
C ARG A 105 -9.57 -2.62 1.98
N ARG A 106 -10.15 -3.79 1.70
CA ARG A 106 -11.59 -4.02 1.84
C ARG A 106 -11.98 -3.96 3.32
N TRP A 107 -11.28 -4.69 4.17
CA TRP A 107 -11.57 -4.75 5.59
C TRP A 107 -11.36 -3.39 6.27
N ALA A 108 -10.23 -2.72 5.99
CA ALA A 108 -9.92 -1.40 6.54
C ALA A 108 -10.89 -0.30 6.10
N LEU A 109 -11.26 -0.24 4.81
CA LEU A 109 -12.25 0.73 4.36
C LEU A 109 -13.65 0.45 4.90
N ALA A 110 -14.02 -0.83 5.12
CA ALA A 110 -15.29 -1.16 5.74
C ALA A 110 -15.38 -0.65 7.19
N HIS A 111 -14.28 -0.75 7.95
CA HIS A 111 -14.20 -0.27 9.33
C HIS A 111 -14.14 1.26 9.39
N THR A 112 -13.18 1.87 8.70
CA THR A 112 -12.97 3.34 8.76
C THR A 112 -14.18 4.12 8.25
N LEU A 113 -14.83 3.71 7.15
CA LEU A 113 -16.03 4.41 6.64
C LEU A 113 -17.29 4.20 7.48
N ALA A 114 -17.29 3.23 8.40
CA ALA A 114 -18.37 3.05 9.38
C ALA A 114 -18.24 4.01 10.57
N HIS A 115 -17.02 4.46 10.89
CA HIS A 115 -16.71 5.23 12.09
C HIS A 115 -16.25 6.68 11.82
N GLY A 116 -15.97 7.04 10.56
CA GLY A 116 -15.61 8.40 10.20
C GLY A 116 -15.56 8.65 8.70
N ASP A 117 -15.13 9.86 8.34
CA ASP A 117 -14.90 10.27 6.96
C ASP A 117 -13.42 10.61 6.68
N HIS A 118 -12.51 10.44 7.65
CA HIS A 118 -11.08 10.76 7.53
C HIS A 118 -10.43 10.13 6.28
N ALA A 119 -10.70 8.85 6.04
CA ALA A 119 -10.23 8.16 4.83
C ALA A 119 -10.71 8.85 3.52
N LEU A 120 -11.90 9.44 3.51
CA LEU A 120 -12.41 10.21 2.37
C LEU A 120 -11.70 11.56 2.25
N GLU A 121 -11.35 12.20 3.36
CA GLU A 121 -10.64 13.48 3.38
C GLU A 121 -9.25 13.36 2.77
N ILE A 122 -8.48 12.34 3.16
CA ILE A 122 -7.18 12.09 2.54
C ILE A 122 -7.33 11.74 1.04
N MET A 123 -8.36 10.95 0.67
CA MET A 123 -8.63 10.64 -0.74
C MET A 123 -8.98 11.89 -1.58
N MET A 124 -9.59 12.90 -0.96
CA MET A 124 -9.90 14.17 -1.60
C MET A 124 -8.69 15.10 -1.68
N GLY A 125 -7.70 14.91 -0.80
CA GLY A 125 -6.46 15.68 -0.74
C GLY A 125 -6.63 17.06 -0.10
N GLU A 126 -5.50 17.72 0.17
CA GLU A 126 -5.51 19.02 0.87
C GLU A 126 -5.91 20.20 -0.04
N GLN A 127 -5.85 20.05 -1.37
CA GLN A 127 -6.15 21.11 -2.33
C GLN A 127 -6.98 20.57 -3.51
N GLY A 128 -8.00 21.31 -3.94
CA GLY A 128 -8.76 21.01 -5.16
C GLY A 128 -10.26 21.33 -5.10
N TYR A 129 -10.92 21.30 -6.26
CA TYR A 129 -12.36 21.58 -6.40
C TYR A 129 -13.26 20.68 -5.54
N LEU A 130 -12.86 19.43 -5.27
CA LEU A 130 -13.65 18.54 -4.41
C LEU A 130 -13.74 19.05 -2.96
N ARG A 131 -12.69 19.74 -2.47
CA ARG A 131 -12.65 20.34 -1.13
C ARG A 131 -13.64 21.51 -1.02
N GLN A 132 -13.80 22.27 -2.10
CA GLN A 132 -14.76 23.38 -2.19
C GLN A 132 -16.23 22.92 -2.14
N PHE A 133 -16.50 21.64 -2.45
CA PHE A 133 -17.84 21.05 -2.49
C PHE A 133 -17.97 19.78 -1.62
N GLU A 134 -17.23 19.72 -0.50
CA GLU A 134 -17.14 18.54 0.39
C GLU A 134 -18.48 17.91 0.76
N LYS A 135 -19.46 18.73 1.18
CA LYS A 135 -20.77 18.24 1.63
C LYS A 135 -21.55 17.49 0.54
N ILE A 136 -21.23 17.75 -0.73
CA ILE A 136 -21.87 17.12 -1.89
C ILE A 136 -21.00 15.96 -2.40
N SER A 137 -19.68 16.13 -2.42
CA SER A 137 -18.75 15.12 -2.95
C SER A 137 -18.56 13.93 -2.01
N LYS A 138 -18.57 14.11 -0.69
CA LYS A 138 -18.35 13.04 0.32
C LYS A 138 -19.35 11.89 0.21
N PRO A 139 -20.69 12.10 0.19
CA PRO A 139 -21.66 10.99 0.06
C PRO A 139 -21.53 10.21 -1.24
N PHE A 140 -21.23 10.91 -2.34
CA PHE A 140 -21.01 10.29 -3.64
C PHE A 140 -19.73 9.44 -3.63
N LEU A 141 -18.63 9.98 -3.11
CA LEU A 141 -17.37 9.26 -2.99
C LEU A 141 -17.52 8.04 -2.09
N LYS A 142 -18.20 8.18 -0.94
CA LYS A 142 -18.50 7.07 -0.01
C LYS A 142 -19.26 5.95 -0.71
N THR A 143 -20.27 6.28 -1.51
CA THR A 143 -21.05 5.31 -2.30
C THR A 143 -20.18 4.62 -3.36
N LEU A 144 -19.37 5.39 -4.07
CA LEU A 144 -18.44 4.89 -5.09
C LEU A 144 -17.42 3.91 -4.48
N VAL A 145 -16.85 4.26 -3.33
CA VAL A 145 -15.86 3.47 -2.59
C VAL A 145 -16.50 2.17 -2.08
N LYS A 146 -17.68 2.24 -1.45
CA LYS A 146 -18.43 1.05 -1.00
C LYS A 146 -18.67 0.05 -2.13
N LYS A 147 -19.23 0.54 -3.25
CA LYS A 147 -19.54 -0.31 -4.41
C LYS A 147 -18.28 -0.89 -5.08
N ASN A 148 -17.25 -0.08 -5.30
CA ASN A 148 -16.05 -0.53 -6.02
C ASN A 148 -15.25 -1.56 -5.21
N TYR A 149 -15.21 -1.43 -3.89
CA TYR A 149 -14.43 -2.33 -3.04
C TYR A 149 -15.26 -3.44 -2.39
N LYS A 150 -16.58 -3.46 -2.59
CA LYS A 150 -17.51 -4.46 -2.03
C LYS A 150 -17.44 -4.48 -0.50
N LEU A 151 -17.76 -3.35 0.11
CA LEU A 151 -17.63 -3.14 1.56
C LEU A 151 -18.82 -3.67 2.36
N GLU A 152 -19.57 -4.64 1.83
CA GLU A 152 -20.79 -5.16 2.44
C GLU A 152 -20.63 -6.59 3.00
N GLY A 153 -21.09 -6.78 4.24
CA GLY A 153 -21.45 -8.07 4.84
C GLY A 153 -20.43 -9.20 4.62
N GLU A 154 -20.91 -10.28 4.01
CA GLU A 154 -20.19 -11.55 3.84
C GLU A 154 -18.83 -11.40 3.14
N VAL A 155 -18.70 -10.49 2.16
CA VAL A 155 -17.45 -10.30 1.41
C VAL A 155 -16.35 -9.70 2.30
N VAL A 156 -16.73 -8.87 3.26
CA VAL A 156 -15.80 -8.30 4.26
C VAL A 156 -15.34 -9.40 5.21
N SER A 157 -16.25 -10.27 5.69
CA SER A 157 -15.90 -11.41 6.54
C SER A 157 -14.99 -12.41 5.83
N GLN A 158 -15.30 -12.80 4.60
CA GLN A 158 -14.43 -13.66 3.77
C GLN A 158 -13.05 -13.03 3.55
N SER A 159 -12.99 -11.70 3.47
CA SER A 159 -11.70 -11.01 3.33
C SER A 159 -10.89 -11.04 4.60
N LYS A 160 -11.53 -10.92 5.77
CA LYS A 160 -10.86 -11.09 7.06
C LYS A 160 -10.28 -12.50 7.20
N GLU A 161 -11.07 -13.53 6.90
CA GLU A 161 -10.59 -14.92 6.91
C GLU A 161 -9.39 -15.12 5.99
N ARG A 162 -9.48 -14.60 4.76
CA ARG A 162 -8.36 -14.69 3.80
C ARG A 162 -7.13 -13.87 4.23
N MET A 163 -7.32 -12.73 4.89
CA MET A 163 -6.22 -11.98 5.50
C MET A 163 -5.50 -12.81 6.55
N ASP A 164 -6.24 -13.47 7.44
CA ASP A 164 -5.67 -14.27 8.53
C ASP A 164 -4.83 -15.45 8.01
N GLU A 165 -5.31 -16.10 6.95
CA GLU A 165 -4.56 -17.15 6.24
C GLU A 165 -3.25 -16.63 5.64
N LEU A 166 -3.32 -15.53 4.87
CA LEU A 166 -2.16 -14.93 4.20
C LEU A 166 -1.15 -14.38 5.21
N ILE A 167 -1.61 -13.75 6.28
CA ILE A 167 -0.76 -13.27 7.39
C ILE A 167 -0.06 -14.44 8.06
N SER A 168 -0.76 -15.55 8.30
CA SER A 168 -0.17 -16.75 8.88
C SER A 168 0.92 -17.34 7.97
N GLU A 169 0.66 -17.42 6.66
CA GLU A 169 1.65 -17.90 5.68
C GLU A 169 2.87 -16.97 5.60
N LEU A 170 2.67 -15.65 5.52
CA LEU A 170 3.75 -14.66 5.47
C LEU A 170 4.57 -14.66 6.77
N ASN A 171 3.91 -14.82 7.91
CA ASN A 171 4.58 -14.94 9.21
C ASN A 171 5.47 -16.18 9.25
N GLN A 172 5.03 -17.29 8.66
CA GLN A 172 5.84 -18.51 8.56
C GLN A 172 7.08 -18.30 7.66
N TYR A 173 6.94 -17.68 6.49
CA TYR A 173 8.11 -17.32 5.64
C TYR A 173 9.12 -16.47 6.40
N LEU A 174 8.63 -15.49 7.16
CA LEU A 174 9.48 -14.62 7.95
C LEU A 174 10.25 -15.39 9.04
N ILE A 175 9.57 -16.27 9.78
CA ILE A 175 10.19 -17.07 10.85
C ILE A 175 11.24 -18.03 10.27
N GLU A 176 10.93 -18.68 9.14
CA GLU A 176 11.86 -19.58 8.45
C GLU A 176 13.13 -18.86 8.01
N ASN A 177 13.02 -17.58 7.64
CA ASN A 177 14.16 -16.72 7.35
C ASN A 177 14.67 -15.93 8.59
N GLN A 178 14.50 -16.50 9.78
CA GLN A 178 15.04 -16.00 11.06
C GLN A 178 14.57 -14.58 11.44
N ALA A 179 13.44 -14.14 10.90
CA ALA A 179 12.84 -12.83 11.12
C ALA A 179 13.76 -11.63 10.85
N ARG A 180 14.80 -11.79 10.01
CA ARG A 180 15.69 -10.69 9.64
C ARG A 180 15.18 -9.91 8.43
N TYR A 181 14.81 -10.63 7.38
CA TYR A 181 14.07 -10.13 6.21
C TYR A 181 13.12 -11.24 5.73
N MET A 182 12.21 -10.95 4.81
CA MET A 182 11.31 -11.95 4.21
C MET A 182 12.08 -12.95 3.34
N VAL A 183 13.14 -12.49 2.66
CA VAL A 183 14.01 -13.34 1.81
C VAL A 183 15.46 -12.91 1.92
N GLY A 184 16.35 -13.88 2.18
CA GLY A 184 17.79 -13.63 2.25
C GLY A 184 18.17 -12.71 3.41
N ASP A 185 19.08 -11.78 3.16
CA ASP A 185 19.87 -11.09 4.21
C ASP A 185 19.80 -9.56 4.19
N ARG A 186 19.02 -8.95 3.27
CA ARG A 186 18.82 -7.50 3.15
C ARG A 186 17.44 -7.17 2.58
N LEU A 187 17.02 -5.91 2.66
CA LEU A 187 15.76 -5.45 2.10
C LEU A 187 15.60 -5.85 0.61
N SER A 188 14.36 -6.18 0.23
CA SER A 188 13.96 -6.64 -1.10
C SER A 188 12.51 -6.24 -1.39
N LEU A 189 12.05 -6.53 -2.61
CA LEU A 189 10.65 -6.37 -3.01
C LEU A 189 9.68 -7.14 -2.08
N ALA A 190 10.08 -8.29 -1.53
CA ALA A 190 9.23 -9.06 -0.63
C ALA A 190 8.92 -8.29 0.65
N ASP A 191 9.95 -7.68 1.24
CA ASP A 191 9.85 -6.88 2.46
C ASP A 191 8.97 -5.65 2.25
N ILE A 192 9.30 -4.88 1.21
CA ILE A 192 8.58 -3.65 0.86
C ILE A 192 7.10 -3.96 0.62
N SER A 193 6.78 -5.06 -0.07
CA SER A 193 5.41 -5.44 -0.36
C SER A 193 4.66 -5.84 0.90
N VAL A 194 5.18 -6.77 1.69
CA VAL A 194 4.51 -7.22 2.92
C VAL A 194 4.30 -6.07 3.89
N CYS A 195 5.34 -5.26 4.12
CA CYS A 195 5.24 -4.10 5.01
C CYS A 195 4.23 -3.08 4.51
N SER A 196 4.26 -2.72 3.21
CA SER A 196 3.32 -1.75 2.65
C SER A 196 1.87 -2.21 2.77
N MET A 197 1.60 -3.51 2.55
CA MET A 197 0.24 -4.05 2.59
C MET A 197 -0.31 -4.14 4.01
N LEU A 198 0.54 -4.33 5.02
CA LEU A 198 0.15 -4.42 6.44
C LEU A 198 0.13 -3.08 7.17
N ALA A 199 0.85 -2.07 6.68
CA ALA A 199 0.92 -0.74 7.30
C ALA A 199 -0.45 -0.10 7.61
N PRO A 200 -1.49 -0.22 6.74
CA PRO A 200 -2.82 0.33 7.06
C PRO A 200 -3.47 -0.23 8.33
N LEU A 201 -3.09 -1.44 8.75
CA LEU A 201 -3.65 -2.09 9.95
C LEU A 201 -2.90 -1.72 11.23
N LEU A 202 -1.69 -1.18 11.09
CA LEU A 202 -0.78 -0.86 12.18
C LEU A 202 -0.70 0.64 12.48
N GLU A 203 -1.41 1.47 11.70
CA GLU A 203 -1.59 2.91 11.96
C GLU A 203 -0.26 3.62 12.24
N ILE A 204 0.75 3.31 11.42
CA ILE A 204 2.14 3.70 11.66
C ILE A 204 2.27 5.21 11.60
N LYS A 205 2.87 5.80 12.64
CA LYS A 205 3.13 7.25 12.73
C LYS A 205 3.90 7.78 11.53
N GLY A 206 3.51 8.96 11.03
CA GLY A 206 4.10 9.63 9.87
C GLY A 206 3.66 9.07 8.52
N THR A 207 2.80 8.06 8.51
CA THR A 207 2.21 7.50 7.28
C THR A 207 0.81 8.06 7.04
N PRO A 208 0.22 7.86 5.84
CA PRO A 208 -1.17 8.23 5.58
C PRO A 208 -2.21 7.56 6.49
N TRP A 209 -1.82 6.57 7.29
CA TRP A 209 -2.70 5.80 8.16
C TRP A 209 -2.48 6.12 9.65
N GLU A 210 -1.69 7.14 9.97
CA GLU A 210 -1.61 7.65 11.33
C GLU A 210 -3.01 8.11 11.78
N PRO A 211 -3.52 7.66 12.94
CA PRO A 211 -4.86 7.98 13.38
C PRO A 211 -4.92 9.43 13.88
N GLU A 212 -6.08 10.07 13.76
CA GLU A 212 -6.29 11.39 14.39
C GLU A 212 -6.42 11.25 15.91
N GLU A 213 -6.05 12.28 16.68
CA GLU A 213 -6.05 12.25 18.15
C GLU A 213 -7.42 11.89 18.77
N ASP A 214 -8.51 12.19 18.05
CA ASP A 214 -9.89 11.96 18.48
C ASP A 214 -10.62 10.85 17.67
N GLU A 215 -9.88 10.04 16.88
CA GLU A 215 -10.51 8.99 16.05
C GLU A 215 -11.01 7.81 16.91
N GLU A 216 -12.33 7.59 16.93
CA GLU A 216 -12.92 6.43 17.60
C GLU A 216 -12.64 5.14 16.81
N VAL A 217 -11.72 4.33 17.34
CA VAL A 217 -11.38 3.02 16.80
C VAL A 217 -12.33 1.95 17.35
N SER A 218 -12.87 1.09 16.47
CA SER A 218 -13.77 0.03 16.91
C SER A 218 -13.02 -1.02 17.75
N PRO A 219 -13.67 -1.66 18.75
CA PRO A 219 -13.03 -2.74 19.52
C PRO A 219 -12.54 -3.90 18.66
N GLU A 220 -13.22 -4.17 17.53
CA GLU A 220 -12.78 -5.19 16.58
C GLU A 220 -11.44 -4.83 15.94
N TRP A 221 -11.27 -3.56 15.54
CA TRP A 221 -10.02 -3.07 14.97
C TRP A 221 -8.88 -3.12 15.98
N SER A 222 -9.08 -2.56 17.18
CA SER A 222 -8.04 -2.56 18.23
C SER A 222 -7.62 -3.98 18.61
N ASN A 223 -8.57 -4.92 18.71
CA ASN A 223 -8.25 -6.33 18.98
C ASN A 223 -7.45 -6.96 17.84
N TYR A 224 -7.81 -6.67 16.59
CA TYR A 224 -7.10 -7.19 15.43
C TYR A 224 -5.67 -6.65 15.35
N GLN A 225 -5.49 -5.33 15.49
CA GLN A 225 -4.18 -4.70 15.52
C GLN A 225 -3.30 -5.30 16.62
N LYS A 226 -3.84 -5.50 17.83
CA LYS A 226 -3.13 -6.17 18.91
C LYS A 226 -2.72 -7.61 18.53
N SER A 227 -3.63 -8.40 17.96
CA SER A 227 -3.29 -9.78 17.54
C SER A 227 -2.20 -9.81 16.46
N LEU A 228 -2.19 -8.84 15.55
CA LEU A 228 -1.15 -8.72 14.54
C LEU A 228 0.20 -8.35 15.18
N LEU A 229 0.18 -7.44 16.16
CA LEU A 229 1.37 -7.05 16.92
C LEU A 229 1.91 -8.17 17.83
N ASP A 230 1.08 -9.12 18.25
CA ASP A 230 1.53 -10.30 18.99
C ASP A 230 2.30 -11.30 18.10
N LEU A 231 2.23 -11.16 16.77
CA LEU A 231 2.99 -11.97 15.82
C LEU A 231 4.38 -11.39 15.52
N PRO A 232 5.39 -12.25 15.24
CA PRO A 232 6.67 -11.79 14.69
C PRO A 232 6.51 -10.90 13.45
N LEU A 233 5.52 -11.18 12.59
CA LEU A 233 5.25 -10.38 11.41
C LEU A 233 4.81 -8.94 11.73
N GLY A 234 3.94 -8.72 12.73
CA GLY A 234 3.54 -7.36 13.10
C GLY A 234 4.71 -6.55 13.66
N GLN A 235 5.50 -7.16 14.54
CA GLN A 235 6.73 -6.55 15.06
C GLN A 235 7.76 -6.28 13.96
N TYR A 236 7.86 -7.18 12.98
CA TYR A 236 8.71 -7.02 11.81
C TYR A 236 8.32 -5.79 10.99
N VAL A 237 7.03 -5.59 10.70
CA VAL A 237 6.57 -4.42 9.94
C VAL A 237 6.95 -3.12 10.66
N LEU A 238 6.71 -3.02 11.97
CA LEU A 238 7.11 -1.84 12.75
C LEU A 238 8.62 -1.58 12.66
N ARG A 239 9.44 -2.62 12.83
CA ARG A 239 10.90 -2.51 12.74
C ARG A 239 11.34 -2.02 11.35
N ILE A 240 10.83 -2.63 10.28
CA ILE A 240 11.23 -2.26 8.91
C ILE A 240 10.79 -0.85 8.55
N TYR A 241 9.61 -0.41 8.98
CA TYR A 241 9.21 1.00 8.83
C TYR A 241 10.16 1.94 9.57
N GLN A 242 10.57 1.58 10.79
CA GLN A 242 11.47 2.39 11.59
C GLN A 242 12.90 2.44 11.02
N THR A 243 13.43 1.34 10.47
CA THR A 243 14.85 1.23 10.11
C THR A 243 15.14 1.32 8.62
N GLU A 244 14.18 1.00 7.76
CA GLU A 244 14.40 0.82 6.31
C GLU A 244 13.54 1.73 5.44
N ARG A 245 12.49 2.36 5.98
CA ARG A 245 11.54 3.12 5.15
C ARG A 245 12.18 4.32 4.46
N ASN A 246 12.96 5.11 5.19
CA ASN A 246 13.80 6.21 4.67
C ASN A 246 13.12 7.03 3.55
N ALA A 247 11.89 7.50 3.80
CA ALA A 247 11.10 8.19 2.78
C ALA A 247 11.79 9.47 2.29
N ARG A 248 11.89 9.65 0.96
CA ARG A 248 12.52 10.84 0.34
C ARG A 248 11.51 11.88 -0.14
N VAL A 249 10.24 11.49 -0.26
CA VAL A 249 9.14 12.34 -0.73
C VAL A 249 7.95 12.22 0.22
N ASP A 250 7.29 13.34 0.53
CA ASP A 250 6.05 13.34 1.32
C ASP A 250 4.96 12.59 0.55
N TRP A 251 4.28 11.67 1.23
CA TRP A 251 3.16 10.92 0.68
C TRP A 251 1.99 11.83 0.25
N ARG A 252 1.91 13.06 0.81
CA ARG A 252 0.96 14.10 0.40
C ARG A 252 1.22 14.64 -1.00
N GLY A 253 2.39 14.40 -1.59
CA GLY A 253 2.73 14.89 -2.93
C GLY A 253 2.87 16.41 -3.00
N ILE A 254 3.37 17.02 -1.91
CA ILE A 254 3.71 18.45 -1.78
C ILE A 254 5.23 18.61 -1.89
#